data_AF-A0A2U3EXC7-F1
#
_entry.id   AF-A0A2U3EXC7-F1
#
_cell.length_a   1.000
_cell.length_b   1.000
_cell.length_c   1.000
_cell.angle_alpha   90.00
_cell.angle_beta   90.00
_cell.angle_gamma   90.00
#
_symmetry.space_group_name_H-M   'P 1'
#
loop_
_entity.id
_entity.type
_entity.pdbx_description
1 polymer ?
#
loop_
_entity_poly.entity_id
_entity_poly.type
_entity_poly.pdbx_seq_one_letter_code
_entity_poly.pdbx_strand_id
1 'polypeptide(L)'
;RQPLNGLILTLDLGELARMGASARHASAQVLRTRLMDIADELHTRLPVYVVLTHIDMLHGAGDFFRQLDAQTRQSLLGVSFSPDTGETNSWSGELETFWDLWLSQLNTALSATMLEPPAQTPPADAFLFIRQLAGLKSFLQTMLSDVLAGEEMAGFPVRGIYLSSVYQQGVPFDGFSRATARRYRLT
;
A
#
# COMPACT_ATOMS: atom_id res chain seq x y z
N ARG A 1 -30.01 -1.92 7.13
CA ARG A 1 -28.99 -0.87 6.93
C ARG A 1 -27.68 -1.46 7.47
N GLN A 2 -26.67 -1.66 6.64
CA GLN A 2 -25.36 -2.11 7.14
C GLN A 2 -24.65 -0.90 7.75
N PRO A 3 -24.07 -1.03 8.96
CA PRO A 3 -23.24 0.02 9.54
C PRO A 3 -21.98 0.26 8.69
N LEU A 4 -21.40 1.45 8.81
CA LEU A 4 -20.07 1.73 8.28
C LEU A 4 -19.06 0.81 8.98
N ASN A 5 -18.21 0.14 8.20
CA ASN A 5 -17.31 -0.90 8.72
C ASN A 5 -15.85 -0.44 8.86
N GLY A 6 -15.50 0.76 8.38
CA GLY A 6 -14.14 1.26 8.40
C GLY A 6 -13.94 2.52 7.55
N LEU A 7 -12.77 3.13 7.73
CA LEU A 7 -12.27 4.27 6.97
C LEU A 7 -11.09 3.82 6.12
N ILE A 8 -11.02 4.32 4.88
CA ILE A 8 -9.88 4.09 4.00
C ILE A 8 -9.04 5.36 3.96
N LEU A 9 -7.81 5.27 4.45
CA LEU A 9 -6.83 6.34 4.37
C LEU A 9 -5.92 6.10 3.17
N THR A 10 -6.11 6.86 2.11
CA THR A 10 -5.27 6.76 0.90
C THR A 10 -4.07 7.69 1.00
N LEU A 11 -2.87 7.14 0.81
CA LEU A 11 -1.62 7.90 0.76
C LEU A 11 -0.96 7.70 -0.61
N ASP A 12 -0.62 8.78 -1.30
CA ASP A 12 0.06 8.71 -2.59
C ASP A 12 1.58 8.53 -2.37
N LEU A 13 2.13 7.41 -2.82
CA LEU A 13 3.56 7.13 -2.67
C LEU A 13 4.45 8.04 -3.54
N GLY A 14 3.98 8.43 -4.72
CA GLY A 14 4.70 9.36 -5.60
C GLY A 14 4.72 10.78 -5.05
N GLU A 15 3.66 11.19 -4.35
CA GLU A 15 3.65 12.45 -3.59
C GLU A 15 4.53 12.34 -2.35
N LEU A 16 4.33 11.33 -1.50
CA LEU A 16 5.09 11.13 -0.26
C LEU A 16 6.60 11.08 -0.49
N ALA A 17 7.05 10.43 -1.58
CA ALA A 17 8.47 10.35 -1.93
C ALA A 17 9.09 11.71 -2.29
N ARG A 18 8.29 12.70 -2.71
CA ARG A 18 8.75 14.05 -3.08
C ARG A 18 8.57 15.08 -1.96
N MET A 19 7.78 14.78 -0.93
CA MET A 19 7.48 15.73 0.13
C MET A 19 8.65 15.91 1.10
N GLY A 20 8.97 17.17 1.42
CA GLY A 20 9.86 17.51 2.52
C GLY A 20 9.27 17.16 3.89
N ALA A 21 10.10 17.14 4.95
CA ALA A 21 9.66 16.81 6.31
C ALA A 21 8.51 17.72 6.81
N SER A 22 8.61 19.03 6.59
CA SER A 22 7.56 19.99 7.01
C SER A 22 6.23 19.74 6.30
N ALA A 23 6.25 19.52 4.99
CA ALA A 23 5.04 19.23 4.21
C ALA A 23 4.36 17.93 4.67
N ARG A 24 5.14 16.91 5.01
CA ARG A 24 4.60 15.65 5.54
C ARG A 24 3.95 15.83 6.90
N HIS A 25 4.60 16.55 7.80
CA HIS A 25 4.02 16.83 9.10
C HIS A 25 2.71 17.62 8.98
N ALA A 26 2.66 18.63 8.12
CA ALA A 26 1.42 19.36 7.83
C ALA A 26 0.32 18.44 7.27
N SER A 27 0.67 17.54 6.35
CA SER A 27 -0.27 16.54 5.82
C SER A 27 -0.77 15.60 6.90
N ALA A 28 0.07 15.19 7.86
CA ALA A 28 -0.35 14.34 8.98
C ALA A 28 -1.40 15.05 9.83
N GLN A 29 -1.17 16.33 10.15
CA GLN A 29 -2.13 17.13 10.92
C GLN A 29 -3.46 17.26 10.19
N VAL A 30 -3.45 17.49 8.87
CA VAL A 30 -4.68 17.54 8.07
C VAL A 30 -5.44 16.21 8.13
N LEU A 31 -4.76 15.09 7.92
CA LEU A 31 -5.38 13.76 7.97
C LEU A 31 -5.94 13.45 9.36
N ARG A 32 -5.21 13.79 10.42
CA ARG A 32 -5.63 13.66 11.81
C ARG A 32 -6.91 14.43 12.09
N THR A 33 -6.96 15.71 11.74
CA THR A 33 -8.17 16.53 11.87
C THR A 33 -9.34 15.91 11.13
N ARG A 34 -9.13 15.38 9.92
CA ARG A 34 -10.20 14.72 9.15
C ARG A 34 -10.72 13.45 9.81
N LEU A 35 -9.84 12.63 10.39
CA LEU A 35 -10.26 11.45 11.13
C LEU A 35 -11.10 11.84 12.36
N MET A 36 -10.70 12.90 13.07
CA MET A 36 -11.47 13.44 14.21
C MET A 36 -12.84 13.96 13.76
N ASP A 37 -12.89 14.81 12.73
CA ASP A 37 -14.13 15.36 12.19
C ASP A 37 -15.14 14.25 11.86
N ILE A 38 -14.68 13.21 11.15
CA ILE A 38 -15.50 12.06 10.76
C ILE A 38 -16.02 11.32 11.99
N ALA A 39 -15.15 11.10 12.97
CA ALA A 39 -15.53 10.32 14.14
C ALA A 39 -16.44 11.09 15.10
N ASP A 40 -16.38 12.43 15.10
CA ASP A 40 -17.30 13.29 15.83
C ASP A 40 -18.66 13.35 15.13
N GLU A 41 -18.70 13.39 13.79
CA GLU A 41 -19.95 13.32 13.02
C GLU A 41 -20.65 11.95 13.14
N LEU A 42 -19.88 10.87 13.12
CA LEU A 42 -20.41 9.50 13.20
C LEU A 42 -20.62 9.02 14.65
N HIS A 43 -20.17 9.78 15.64
CA HIS A 43 -20.13 9.41 17.07
C HIS A 43 -19.48 8.04 17.32
N THR A 44 -18.58 7.61 16.45
CA THR A 44 -17.89 6.32 16.54
C THR A 44 -16.52 6.41 15.89
N ARG A 45 -15.57 5.67 16.45
CA ARG A 45 -14.20 5.59 15.96
C ARG A 45 -14.10 4.32 15.12
N LEU A 46 -14.02 4.50 13.80
CA LEU A 46 -13.99 3.41 12.85
C LEU A 46 -12.57 2.89 12.64
N PRO A 47 -12.38 1.58 12.37
CA PRO A 47 -11.08 1.04 12.01
C PRO A 47 -10.55 1.70 10.73
N VAL A 48 -9.24 1.97 10.71
CA VAL A 48 -8.57 2.62 9.58
C VAL A 48 -7.80 1.59 8.77
N TYR A 49 -8.06 1.57 7.45
CA TYR A 49 -7.36 0.78 6.45
C TYR A 49 -6.50 1.74 5.62
N VAL A 50 -5.19 1.58 5.65
CA VAL A 50 -4.29 2.45 4.90
C VAL A 50 -4.05 1.85 3.53
N VAL A 51 -4.19 2.66 2.48
CA VAL A 51 -3.92 2.25 1.11
C VAL A 51 -2.84 3.16 0.53
N LEU A 52 -1.68 2.59 0.27
CA LEU A 52 -0.58 3.20 -0.46
C LEU A 52 -0.91 3.12 -1.95
N THR A 53 -1.18 4.26 -2.55
CA THR A 53 -1.54 4.39 -3.97
C THR A 53 -0.32 4.78 -4.79
N HIS A 54 -0.40 4.55 -6.10
CA HIS A 54 0.61 4.98 -7.07
C HIS A 54 2.01 4.43 -6.81
N ILE A 55 2.13 3.17 -6.35
CA ILE A 55 3.45 2.51 -6.22
C ILE A 55 4.19 2.46 -7.57
N ASP A 56 3.47 2.49 -8.69
CA ASP A 56 4.00 2.57 -10.04
C ASP A 56 4.70 3.89 -10.38
N MET A 57 4.50 4.94 -9.58
CA MET A 57 5.23 6.21 -9.75
C MET A 57 6.67 6.14 -9.25
N LEU A 58 7.04 5.09 -8.50
CA LEU A 58 8.42 4.88 -8.09
C LEU A 58 9.26 4.49 -9.30
N HIS A 59 10.46 5.06 -9.39
CA HIS A 59 11.33 4.83 -10.54
C HIS A 59 11.68 3.34 -10.66
N GLY A 60 11.47 2.77 -11.84
CA GLY A 60 11.71 1.35 -12.12
C GLY A 60 10.60 0.37 -11.70
N ALA A 61 9.47 0.87 -11.20
CA ALA A 61 8.33 0.02 -10.85
C ALA A 61 7.76 -0.76 -12.05
N GLY A 62 7.63 -0.11 -13.21
CA GLY A 62 7.14 -0.78 -14.43
C GLY A 62 8.04 -1.93 -14.87
N ASP A 63 9.35 -1.75 -14.79
CA ASP A 63 10.36 -2.75 -15.16
C ASP A 63 10.37 -3.92 -14.18
N PHE A 64 10.17 -3.63 -12.90
CA PHE A 64 9.98 -4.63 -11.87
C PHE A 64 8.68 -5.43 -12.09
N PHE A 65 7.54 -4.77 -12.30
CA PHE A 65 6.25 -5.46 -12.45
C PHE A 65 6.16 -6.33 -13.71
N ARG A 66 6.91 -6.02 -14.77
CA ARG A 66 6.99 -6.87 -15.98
C ARG A 66 7.70 -8.21 -15.73
N GLN A 67 8.54 -8.30 -14.71
CA GLN A 67 9.23 -9.54 -14.33
C GLN A 67 8.34 -10.47 -13.49
N LEU A 68 7.22 -9.96 -12.93
CA LEU A 68 6.32 -10.75 -12.11
C LEU A 68 5.34 -11.56 -12.97
N ASP A 69 5.14 -12.83 -12.60
CA ASP A 69 4.12 -13.67 -13.22
C ASP A 69 2.70 -13.17 -12.92
N ALA A 70 1.71 -13.70 -13.64
CA ALA A 70 0.31 -13.26 -13.49
C ALA A 70 -0.24 -13.55 -12.08
N GLN A 71 0.19 -14.65 -11.45
CA GLN A 71 -0.27 -15.06 -10.13
C GLN A 71 0.25 -14.12 -9.04
N THR A 72 1.53 -13.73 -9.09
CA THR A 72 2.14 -12.80 -8.14
C THR A 72 1.56 -11.39 -8.30
N ARG A 73 1.26 -10.97 -9.55
CA ARG A 73 0.56 -9.69 -9.79
C ARG A 73 -0.87 -9.64 -9.27
N GLN A 74 -1.54 -10.79 -9.15
CA GLN A 74 -2.89 -10.90 -8.58
C GLN A 74 -2.88 -11.11 -7.07
N SER A 75 -1.72 -11.35 -6.47
CA SER A 75 -1.59 -11.50 -5.03
C SER A 75 -1.91 -10.20 -4.30
N LEU A 76 -2.40 -10.33 -3.08
CA LEU A 76 -2.74 -9.21 -2.23
C LEU A 76 -1.45 -8.49 -1.82
N LEU A 77 -1.26 -7.25 -2.30
CA LEU A 77 -0.12 -6.43 -1.92
C LEU A 77 -0.45 -5.73 -0.60
N GLY A 78 0.06 -6.25 0.52
CA GLY A 78 -0.13 -5.62 1.83
C GLY A 78 -0.17 -6.60 3.00
N VAL A 79 -0.48 -6.06 4.17
CA VAL A 79 -0.63 -6.78 5.43
C VAL A 79 -1.89 -6.31 6.15
N SER A 80 -2.68 -7.27 6.64
CA SER A 80 -3.73 -7.03 7.62
C SER A 80 -3.13 -7.25 9.00
N PHE A 81 -3.29 -6.28 9.89
CA PHE A 81 -2.79 -6.36 11.25
C PHE A 81 -3.72 -7.17 12.15
N SER A 82 -3.13 -7.78 13.17
CA SER A 82 -3.87 -8.54 14.16
C SER A 82 -4.85 -7.63 14.89
N PRO A 83 -6.07 -8.11 15.22
CA PRO A 83 -6.99 -7.34 16.03
C PRO A 83 -6.31 -6.99 17.35
N ASP A 84 -6.23 -5.68 17.62
CA ASP A 84 -5.57 -5.10 18.77
C ASP A 84 -5.91 -5.87 20.06
N THR A 85 -4.92 -6.55 20.63
CA THR A 85 -5.06 -7.33 21.87
C THR A 85 -4.95 -6.44 23.12
N GLY A 86 -4.97 -5.11 22.95
CA GLY A 86 -4.83 -4.14 24.03
C GLY A 86 -3.43 -3.54 24.13
N GLU A 87 -2.62 -3.65 23.08
CA GLU A 87 -1.29 -3.02 23.02
C GLU A 87 -1.33 -1.81 22.08
N THR A 88 -1.33 -0.62 22.67
CA THR A 88 -1.15 0.64 21.94
C THR A 88 0.12 0.54 21.07
N ASN A 89 -0.04 0.59 19.75
CA ASN A 89 1.00 0.47 18.71
C ASN A 89 1.42 -0.94 18.25
N SER A 90 0.58 -1.97 18.37
CA SER A 90 0.88 -3.28 17.74
C SER A 90 1.18 -3.17 16.23
N TRP A 91 0.50 -2.26 15.53
CA TRP A 91 0.60 -2.06 14.08
C TRP A 91 2.02 -1.71 13.61
N SER A 92 2.82 -0.98 14.39
CA SER A 92 4.14 -0.52 13.92
C SER A 92 5.16 -1.67 13.84
N GLY A 93 5.10 -2.61 14.78
CA GLY A 93 5.93 -3.81 14.79
C GLY A 93 5.52 -4.83 13.72
N GLU A 94 4.21 -5.01 13.54
CA GLU A 94 3.68 -5.84 12.44
C GLU A 94 4.03 -5.26 11.07
N LEU A 95 3.95 -3.93 10.90
CA LEU A 95 4.38 -3.23 9.69
C LEU A 95 5.87 -3.44 9.43
N GLU A 96 6.71 -3.27 10.45
CA GLU A 96 8.14 -3.48 10.32
C GLU A 96 8.48 -4.89 9.85
N THR A 97 7.90 -5.89 10.51
CA THR A 97 8.10 -7.30 10.19
C THR A 97 7.65 -7.62 8.77
N PHE A 98 6.46 -7.13 8.39
CA PHE A 98 5.95 -7.29 7.03
C PHE A 98 6.86 -6.63 6.00
N TRP A 99 7.28 -5.39 6.24
CA TRP A 99 8.07 -4.62 5.27
C TRP A 99 9.43 -5.25 5.02
N ASP A 100 10.10 -5.73 6.07
CA ASP A 100 11.41 -6.38 5.95
C ASP A 100 11.29 -7.73 5.24
N LEU A 101 10.26 -8.52 5.57
CA LEU A 101 9.97 -9.77 4.87
C LEU A 101 9.65 -9.53 3.40
N TRP A 102 8.82 -8.53 3.10
CA TRP A 102 8.43 -8.17 1.74
C TRP A 102 9.65 -7.74 0.93
N LEU A 103 10.48 -6.84 1.45
CA LEU A 103 11.74 -6.44 0.79
C LEU A 103 12.68 -7.63 0.58
N SER A 104 12.81 -8.52 1.55
CA SER A 104 13.64 -9.73 1.43
C SER A 104 13.16 -10.60 0.26
N GLN A 105 11.84 -10.87 0.18
CA GLN A 105 11.24 -11.63 -0.92
C GLN A 105 11.44 -10.96 -2.29
N LEU A 106 11.27 -9.63 -2.37
CA LEU A 106 11.50 -8.90 -3.62
C LEU A 106 12.97 -9.00 -4.07
N ASN A 107 13.93 -8.90 -3.14
CA ASN A 107 15.35 -9.06 -3.44
C ASN A 107 15.69 -10.49 -3.89
N THR A 108 15.12 -11.51 -3.24
CA THR A 108 15.29 -12.91 -3.66
C THR A 108 14.72 -13.16 -5.05
N ALA A 109 13.52 -12.65 -5.36
CA ALA A 109 12.90 -12.79 -6.67
C ALA A 109 13.73 -12.12 -7.79
N LEU A 110 14.22 -10.90 -7.53
CA LEU A 110 15.12 -10.20 -8.46
C LEU A 110 16.41 -10.98 -8.67
N SER A 111 16.98 -11.56 -7.60
CA SER A 111 18.19 -12.37 -7.67
C SER A 111 17.98 -13.66 -8.46
N ALA A 112 16.85 -14.35 -8.25
CA ALA A 112 16.52 -15.57 -8.98
C ALA A 112 16.44 -15.34 -10.49
N THR A 113 15.92 -14.19 -10.92
CA THR A 113 15.85 -13.79 -12.34
C THR A 113 17.25 -13.65 -12.98
N MET A 114 18.29 -13.35 -12.19
CA MET A 114 19.68 -13.27 -12.69
C MET A 114 20.29 -14.65 -12.98
N LEU A 115 19.78 -15.73 -12.37
CA LEU A 115 20.31 -17.08 -12.53
C LEU A 115 19.74 -17.80 -13.76
N GLU A 116 18.70 -17.27 -14.40
CA GLU A 116 18.10 -17.87 -15.60
C GLU A 116 18.90 -17.55 -16.87
N PRO A 117 19.27 -18.55 -17.70
CA PRO A 117 19.97 -18.32 -18.96
C PRO A 117 19.09 -17.70 -20.06
N PRO A 118 19.62 -16.75 -20.87
CA PRO A 118 20.92 -16.11 -20.72
C PRO A 118 20.94 -15.20 -19.50
N ALA A 119 22.02 -15.22 -18.71
CA ALA A 119 22.15 -14.44 -17.49
C ALA A 119 21.86 -12.96 -17.78
N GLN A 120 20.69 -12.49 -17.34
CA GLN A 120 20.29 -11.10 -17.54
C GLN A 120 20.90 -10.28 -16.41
N THR A 121 21.54 -9.16 -16.74
CA THR A 121 21.84 -8.14 -15.72
C THR A 121 20.50 -7.73 -15.13
N PRO A 122 20.33 -7.69 -13.79
CA PRO A 122 19.10 -7.17 -13.20
C PRO A 122 18.87 -5.78 -13.78
N PRO A 123 17.67 -5.46 -14.29
CA PRO A 123 17.38 -4.12 -14.77
C PRO A 123 17.72 -3.17 -13.63
N ALA A 124 18.68 -2.26 -13.85
CA ALA A 124 19.14 -1.33 -12.81
C ALA A 124 17.95 -0.61 -12.15
N ASP A 125 16.93 -0.34 -12.95
CA ASP A 125 15.66 0.25 -12.57
C ASP A 125 14.86 -0.61 -11.59
N ALA A 126 14.81 -1.94 -11.76
CA ALA A 126 14.13 -2.84 -10.83
C ALA A 126 14.83 -2.87 -9.46
N PHE A 127 16.16 -2.79 -9.44
CA PHE A 127 16.91 -2.64 -8.19
C PHE A 127 16.65 -1.28 -7.52
N LEU A 128 16.64 -0.20 -8.29
CA LEU A 128 16.31 1.15 -7.81
C LEU A 128 14.90 1.22 -7.22
N PHE A 129 13.93 0.50 -7.80
CA PHE A 129 12.57 0.40 -7.25
C PHE A 129 12.57 -0.21 -5.84
N ILE A 130 13.24 -1.36 -5.65
CA ILE A 130 13.32 -2.01 -4.33
C ILE A 130 14.02 -1.11 -3.30
N ARG A 131 15.06 -0.37 -3.72
CA ARG A 131 15.74 0.61 -2.84
C ARG A 131 14.84 1.77 -2.44
N GLN A 132 14.02 2.29 -3.36
CA GLN A 132 13.03 3.33 -3.04
C GLN A 132 11.98 2.81 -2.05
N LEU A 133 11.46 1.60 -2.24
CA LEU A 133 10.57 0.95 -1.28
C LEU A 133 11.22 0.80 0.10
N ALA A 134 12.50 0.43 0.16
CA ALA A 134 13.21 0.35 1.44
C ALA A 134 13.27 1.72 2.15
N GLY A 135 13.49 2.80 1.41
CA GLY A 135 13.49 4.16 1.96
C GLY A 135 12.11 4.65 2.44
N LEU A 136 11.02 4.11 1.87
CA LEU A 136 9.64 4.51 2.22
C LEU A 136 9.16 3.98 3.57
N LYS A 137 9.78 2.91 4.12
CA LYS A 137 9.39 2.30 5.41
C LYS A 137 9.33 3.35 6.53
N SER A 138 10.44 4.06 6.74
CA SER A 138 10.56 5.05 7.82
C SER A 138 9.60 6.21 7.62
N PHE A 139 9.41 6.64 6.37
CA PHE A 139 8.49 7.71 6.03
C PHE A 139 7.04 7.35 6.33
N LEU A 140 6.63 6.12 6.01
CA LEU A 140 5.30 5.63 6.32
C LEU A 140 5.09 5.49 7.84
N GLN A 141 6.07 4.95 8.55
CA GLN A 141 6.01 4.84 10.02
C GLN A 141 5.86 6.22 10.66
N THR A 142 6.68 7.21 10.30
CA THR A 142 6.55 8.57 10.84
C THR A 142 5.21 9.20 10.48
N MET A 143 4.76 9.08 9.22
CA MET A 143 3.48 9.62 8.75
C MET A 143 2.31 9.07 9.58
N LEU A 144 2.25 7.74 9.77
CA LEU A 144 1.17 7.10 10.52
C LEU A 144 1.25 7.41 12.02
N SER A 145 2.46 7.44 12.59
CA SER A 145 2.66 7.86 13.98
C SER A 145 2.20 9.29 14.22
N ASP A 146 2.49 10.21 13.31
CA ASP A 146 2.05 11.61 13.42
C ASP A 146 0.52 11.75 13.27
N VAL A 147 -0.10 10.97 12.38
CA VAL A 147 -1.56 10.96 12.18
C VAL A 147 -2.27 10.40 13.42
N LEU A 148 -1.72 9.35 14.02
CA LEU A 148 -2.31 8.61 15.13
C LEU A 148 -1.78 9.05 16.50
N ALA A 149 -1.05 10.16 16.56
CA ALA A 149 -0.52 10.70 17.79
C ALA A 149 -1.64 11.27 18.68
N GLY A 150 -1.48 11.13 20.01
CA GLY A 150 -2.36 11.71 21.03
C GLY A 150 -3.45 10.77 21.51
N GLU A 151 -3.99 11.07 22.70
CA GLU A 151 -5.02 10.25 23.34
C GLU A 151 -6.34 10.24 22.55
N GLU A 152 -6.66 11.33 21.85
CA GLU A 152 -7.84 11.41 20.99
C GLU A 152 -7.82 10.38 19.85
N MET A 153 -6.62 9.91 19.47
CA MET A 153 -6.39 8.92 18.42
C MET A 153 -6.35 7.47 18.93
N ALA A 154 -6.28 7.24 20.25
CA ALA A 154 -6.17 5.91 20.85
C ALA A 154 -7.38 4.98 20.56
N GLY A 155 -8.45 5.51 19.97
CA GLY A 155 -9.64 4.76 19.54
C GLY A 155 -9.68 4.35 18.06
N PHE A 156 -8.68 4.70 17.24
CA PHE A 156 -8.64 4.33 15.82
C PHE A 156 -7.73 3.12 15.58
N PRO A 157 -8.25 1.88 15.55
CA PRO A 157 -7.43 0.72 15.26
C PRO A 157 -7.02 0.72 13.78
N VAL A 158 -5.71 0.68 13.52
CA VAL A 158 -5.20 0.45 12.17
C VAL A 158 -5.33 -1.04 11.87
N ARG A 159 -6.08 -1.39 10.82
CA ARG A 159 -6.37 -2.78 10.46
C ARG A 159 -5.42 -3.37 9.43
N GLY A 160 -4.67 -2.53 8.74
CA GLY A 160 -3.75 -3.01 7.72
C GLY A 160 -3.29 -1.91 6.80
N ILE A 161 -2.26 -2.27 6.03
CA ILE A 161 -1.66 -1.43 5.01
C ILE A 161 -1.66 -2.22 3.72
N TYR A 162 -2.26 -1.65 2.68
CA TYR A 162 -2.39 -2.25 1.36
C TYR A 162 -1.75 -1.36 0.32
N LEU A 163 -1.31 -1.95 -0.77
CA LEU A 163 -0.72 -1.23 -1.88
C LEU A 163 -1.59 -1.37 -3.11
N SER A 164 -1.63 -0.31 -3.88
CA SER A 164 -2.29 -0.28 -5.17
C SER A 164 -1.39 0.41 -6.20
N SER A 165 -1.39 -0.17 -7.39
CA SER A 165 -0.75 0.35 -8.58
C SER A 165 -1.83 0.68 -9.59
N VAL A 166 -1.70 1.80 -10.29
CA VAL A 166 -2.67 2.23 -11.34
C VAL A 166 -2.22 1.75 -12.73
N TYR A 167 -1.22 0.87 -12.83
CA TYR A 167 -0.66 0.45 -14.12
C TYR A 167 -1.65 -0.34 -15.02
N GLN A 168 -2.50 0.39 -15.75
CA GLN A 168 -3.29 -0.11 -16.88
C GLN A 168 -2.54 0.19 -18.19
N GLN A 169 -1.50 -0.59 -18.50
CA GLN A 169 -1.04 -0.65 -19.90
C GLN A 169 -1.92 -1.61 -20.69
N GLY A 170 -2.78 -1.05 -21.55
CA GLY A 170 -3.06 -1.64 -22.86
C GLY A 170 -4.16 -2.70 -22.98
N VAL A 171 -5.10 -2.82 -22.04
CA VAL A 171 -6.38 -3.49 -22.33
C VAL A 171 -7.49 -2.48 -22.05
N PRO A 172 -8.23 -1.99 -23.06
CA PRO A 172 -9.50 -1.34 -22.80
C PRO A 172 -10.30 -2.32 -21.93
N PHE A 173 -10.68 -1.90 -20.74
CA PHE A 173 -11.63 -2.64 -19.93
C PHE A 173 -12.93 -2.74 -20.73
N ASP A 174 -13.06 -3.79 -21.54
CA ASP A 174 -14.26 -4.01 -22.33
C ASP A 174 -15.28 -4.74 -21.46
N GLY A 175 -15.87 -3.96 -20.54
CA GLY A 175 -17.00 -4.39 -19.73
C GLY A 175 -18.19 -4.84 -20.60
N PHE A 176 -18.25 -4.40 -21.87
CA PHE A 176 -19.26 -4.80 -22.84
C PHE A 176 -18.99 -6.21 -23.39
N SER A 177 -17.76 -6.55 -23.76
CA SER A 177 -17.40 -7.92 -24.20
C SER A 177 -17.73 -8.99 -23.14
N ARG A 178 -17.48 -8.70 -21.86
CA ARG A 178 -17.77 -9.64 -20.76
C ARG A 178 -19.27 -9.76 -20.44
N ALA A 179 -20.02 -8.67 -20.58
CA ALA A 179 -21.48 -8.69 -20.47
C ALA A 179 -22.13 -9.45 -21.64
N THR A 180 -21.53 -9.34 -22.83
CA THR A 180 -22.01 -10.00 -24.06
C THR A 180 -21.75 -11.51 -24.02
N ALA A 181 -20.57 -11.95 -23.58
CA ALA A 181 -20.26 -13.38 -23.39
C ALA A 181 -21.21 -14.06 -22.39
N ARG A 182 -21.58 -13.37 -21.30
CA ARG A 182 -22.57 -13.85 -20.31
C ARG A 182 -24.00 -13.90 -20.86
N ARG A 183 -24.36 -12.97 -21.75
CA ARG A 183 -25.70 -12.92 -22.38
C ARG A 183 -25.88 -14.04 -23.41
N TYR A 184 -24.81 -14.42 -24.12
CA TYR A 184 -24.84 -15.41 -25.21
C TYR A 184 -24.30 -16.80 -24.86
N ARG A 185 -23.96 -17.09 -23.59
CA ARG A 185 -23.46 -18.41 -23.10
C ARG A 185 -22.30 -18.96 -23.95
N LEU A 186 -21.28 -18.13 -24.21
CA LEU A 186 -20.08 -18.57 -24.92
C LEU A 186 -19.00 -19.16 -24.00
N THR A 187 -19.31 -19.41 -22.73
CA THR A 187 -18.68 -20.42 -21.86
C THR A 187 -19.66 -20.89 -20.80
#